data_AF-A0A1V5X6L2-F1
#
_entry.id   AF-A0A1V5X6L2-F1
#
_cell.length_a   1.000
_cell.length_b   1.000
_cell.length_c   1.000
_cell.angle_alpha   90.00
_cell.angle_beta   90.00
_cell.angle_gamma   90.00
#
_symmetry.space_group_name_H-M   'P 1'
#
loop_
_entity.id
_entity.type
_entity.pdbx_description
1 polymer ?
#
loop_
_entity_poly.entity_id
_entity_poly.type
_entity_poly.pdbx_seq_one_letter_code
_entity_poly.pdbx_strand_id
1 'polypeptide(L)'
;MANTKAENTISTNYSRIFVRYSTAGDLRAQWEEARTKGATLLPVRSPPRHLTALERLTLTVQAPDIQADIEVELLQILEGLGIVVRVLDLGILDPPSLPMLGTGSPTLPTVRFENSTETPSSHSCPEKRAPERTHDSAVGSSALSWSVDKLTAEWDNLGTAERIRVARYGNRGARGVVLRSNDRTIFSHLLTNPHISTEEIASLAGNAALDPAALRRIAMSTDWLRSAEVVRNLVCNPKLPMPEVERLIRLLSRDELVRLAKSGRARASVKQAVAKRLKASER
;
A
#
# COMPACT_ATOMS: atom_id res chain seq x y z
N MET A 1 45.17 27.41 -1.14
CA MET A 1 44.61 26.63 -2.27
C MET A 1 43.72 25.56 -1.65
N ALA A 2 42.40 25.81 -1.65
CA ALA A 2 41.41 25.12 -2.50
C ALA A 2 41.03 23.74 -1.92
N ASN A 3 39.86 23.65 -1.25
CA ASN A 3 38.61 23.00 -1.73
C ASN A 3 38.72 21.46 -1.68
N THR A 4 37.86 20.68 -1.01
CA THR A 4 36.39 20.62 -1.20
C THR A 4 35.73 19.84 -0.04
N LYS A 5 34.51 20.26 0.25
CA LYS A 5 33.50 19.83 1.23
C LYS A 5 32.58 18.76 0.61
N ALA A 6 32.21 17.70 1.35
CA ALA A 6 30.96 16.92 1.22
C ALA A 6 31.06 15.68 2.16
N GLU A 7 30.33 15.58 3.26
CA GLU A 7 28.89 15.32 3.43
C GLU A 7 28.61 13.86 3.84
N ASN A 8 28.00 13.73 5.01
CA ASN A 8 27.23 12.60 5.55
C ASN A 8 26.91 11.48 4.55
N THR A 9 27.27 10.24 4.89
CA THR A 9 26.59 9.05 4.36
C THR A 9 26.10 8.20 5.53
N ILE A 10 24.80 8.30 5.79
CA ILE A 10 24.05 7.50 6.75
C ILE A 10 23.99 6.07 6.20
N SER A 11 24.75 5.13 6.77
CA SER A 11 24.62 3.70 6.47
C SER A 11 23.41 3.12 7.22
N THR A 12 22.27 2.99 6.54
CA THR A 12 21.11 2.25 7.03
C THR A 12 21.26 0.78 6.63
N ASN A 13 21.66 -0.07 7.59
CA ASN A 13 21.69 -1.52 7.43
C ASN A 13 20.25 -2.05 7.34
N TYR A 14 19.84 -2.62 6.20
CA TYR A 14 18.56 -3.32 6.05
C TYR A 14 18.78 -4.83 6.03
N SER A 15 18.55 -5.48 7.17
CA SER A 15 18.68 -6.93 7.33
C SER A 15 17.40 -7.61 6.82
N ARG A 16 17.47 -8.35 5.70
CA ARG A 16 16.32 -9.06 5.09
C ARG A 16 16.39 -10.57 5.38
N ILE A 17 15.27 -11.16 5.80
CA ILE A 17 15.16 -12.58 6.14
C ILE A 17 14.17 -13.26 5.18
N PHE A 18 14.58 -14.34 4.53
CA PHE A 18 13.70 -15.13 3.65
C PHE A 18 13.24 -16.39 4.37
N VAL A 19 11.92 -16.61 4.45
CA VAL A 19 11.31 -17.81 5.03
C VAL A 19 10.48 -18.50 3.96
N ARG A 20 10.89 -19.72 3.61
CA ARG A 20 10.20 -20.54 2.61
C ARG A 20 9.40 -21.66 3.27
N TYR A 21 8.13 -21.71 2.92
CA TYR A 21 7.17 -22.74 3.36
C TYR A 21 6.94 -23.76 2.25
N SER A 22 6.84 -25.02 2.63
CA SER A 22 6.54 -26.13 1.70
C SER A 22 5.09 -26.09 1.24
N THR A 23 4.16 -25.74 2.14
CA THR A 23 2.71 -25.72 1.87
C THR A 23 2.08 -24.44 2.41
N ALA A 24 0.99 -23.98 1.78
CA ALA A 24 0.17 -22.89 2.31
C ALA A 24 -0.44 -23.21 3.70
N GLY A 25 -0.69 -24.48 4.00
CA GLY A 25 -1.15 -24.94 5.32
C GLY A 25 -0.09 -24.76 6.43
N ASP A 26 1.19 -25.02 6.14
CA ASP A 26 2.30 -24.81 7.09
C ASP A 26 2.46 -23.32 7.43
N LEU A 27 2.34 -22.47 6.40
CA LEU A 27 2.33 -21.03 6.55
C LEU A 27 1.17 -20.59 7.45
N ARG A 28 -0.05 -21.03 7.13
CA ARG A 28 -1.21 -20.64 7.93
C ARG A 28 -1.07 -21.08 9.40
N ALA A 29 -0.68 -22.32 9.65
CA ALA A 29 -0.55 -22.86 11.01
C ALA A 29 0.46 -22.08 11.87
N GLN A 30 1.65 -21.81 11.33
CA GLN A 30 2.68 -21.06 12.08
C GLN A 30 2.27 -19.60 12.34
N TRP A 31 1.55 -18.99 11.41
CA TRP A 31 1.14 -17.58 11.52
C TRP A 31 -0.14 -17.41 12.35
N GLU A 32 -1.00 -18.43 12.41
CA GLU A 32 -2.11 -18.51 13.37
C GLU A 32 -1.58 -18.69 14.80
N GLU A 33 -0.59 -19.56 14.99
CA GLU A 33 0.12 -19.68 16.27
C GLU A 33 0.84 -18.38 16.66
N ALA A 34 1.48 -17.70 15.70
CA ALA A 34 2.08 -16.38 15.90
C ALA A 34 1.06 -15.35 16.39
N ARG A 35 -0.15 -15.36 15.82
CA ARG A 35 -1.24 -14.47 16.19
C ARG A 35 -1.77 -14.76 17.59
N THR A 36 -1.92 -16.04 17.95
CA THR A 36 -2.39 -16.45 19.28
C THR A 36 -1.35 -16.15 20.37
N LYS A 37 -0.06 -16.35 20.09
CA LYS A 37 1.03 -16.18 21.06
C LYS A 37 1.68 -14.78 21.03
N GLY A 38 1.38 -13.97 20.02
CA GLY A 38 1.95 -12.63 19.81
C GLY A 38 3.40 -12.61 19.29
N ALA A 39 3.99 -13.78 19.06
CA ALA A 39 5.34 -13.96 18.54
C ALA A 39 5.48 -15.33 17.86
N THR A 40 6.37 -15.45 16.88
CA THR A 40 6.69 -16.71 16.21
C THR A 40 8.17 -17.03 16.26
N LEU A 41 8.48 -18.30 16.48
CA LEU A 41 9.84 -18.82 16.40
C LEU A 41 10.15 -19.19 14.95
N LEU A 42 11.19 -18.58 14.40
CA LEU A 42 11.76 -18.93 13.10
C LEU A 42 13.01 -19.79 13.34
N PRO A 43 13.00 -21.08 12.94
CA PRO A 43 14.15 -21.96 13.11
C PRO A 43 15.27 -21.51 12.17
N VAL A 44 16.29 -20.87 12.74
CA VAL A 44 17.45 -20.35 12.01
C VAL A 44 18.69 -21.10 12.48
N ARG A 45 19.37 -21.80 11.57
CA ARG A 45 20.56 -22.60 11.89
C ARG A 45 21.78 -21.74 12.25
N SER A 46 21.86 -20.52 11.74
CA SER A 46 22.95 -19.57 12.02
C SER A 46 22.44 -18.13 11.99
N PRO A 47 21.93 -17.59 13.11
CA PRO A 47 21.50 -16.21 13.16
C PRO A 47 22.71 -15.27 12.99
N PRO A 48 22.61 -14.21 12.15
CA PRO A 48 23.69 -13.26 11.98
C PRO A 48 24.04 -12.57 13.31
N ARG A 49 25.33 -12.48 13.63
CA ARG A 49 25.85 -11.90 14.90
C ARG A 49 25.61 -10.39 15.06
N HIS A 50 25.11 -9.72 14.02
CA HIS A 50 24.84 -8.28 14.02
C HIS A 50 23.39 -7.92 14.36
N LEU A 51 22.52 -8.92 14.56
CA LEU A 51 21.12 -8.68 14.91
C LEU A 51 20.98 -8.21 16.36
N THR A 52 20.28 -7.10 16.56
CA THR A 52 20.00 -6.54 17.89
C THR A 52 18.56 -6.81 18.32
N ALA A 53 18.33 -7.06 19.61
CA ALA A 53 16.97 -7.20 20.13
C ALA A 53 16.18 -5.90 19.91
N LEU A 54 14.90 -6.02 19.56
CA LEU A 54 13.96 -4.96 19.17
C LEU A 54 14.26 -4.28 17.83
N GLU A 55 15.18 -4.84 17.03
CA GLU A 55 15.44 -4.36 15.67
C GLU A 55 14.27 -4.72 14.73
N ARG A 56 13.89 -3.77 13.87
CA ARG A 56 12.89 -4.00 12.83
C ARG A 56 13.56 -4.60 11.61
N LEU A 57 13.02 -5.71 11.15
CA LEU A 57 13.54 -6.54 10.08
C LEU A 57 12.46 -6.72 9.01
N THR A 58 12.88 -6.85 7.76
CA THR A 58 11.95 -7.22 6.67
C THR A 58 11.99 -8.72 6.47
N LEU A 59 10.87 -9.39 6.76
CA LEU A 59 10.65 -10.82 6.56
C LEU A 59 9.96 -11.05 5.22
N THR A 60 10.68 -11.66 4.28
CA THR A 60 10.11 -12.14 3.03
C THR A 60 9.63 -13.57 3.19
N VAL A 61 8.33 -13.74 3.14
CA VAL A 61 7.64 -15.03 3.22
C VAL A 61 7.38 -15.53 1.82
N GLN A 62 7.78 -16.76 1.53
CA GLN A 62 7.53 -17.42 0.25
C GLN A 62 6.86 -18.78 0.48
N ALA A 63 5.64 -18.93 -0.01
CA ALA A 63 4.89 -20.16 -0.11
C ALA A 63 4.54 -20.43 -1.59
N PRO A 64 4.08 -21.64 -1.96
CA PRO A 64 3.86 -22.01 -3.37
C PRO A 64 2.96 -21.03 -4.14
N ASP A 65 1.97 -20.46 -3.46
CA ASP A 65 0.96 -19.56 -4.06
C ASP A 65 1.07 -18.11 -3.60
N ILE A 66 1.97 -17.80 -2.64
CA ILE A 66 2.00 -16.50 -1.95
C ILE A 66 3.44 -16.08 -1.66
N GLN A 67 3.81 -14.87 -2.10
CA GLN A 67 5.03 -14.19 -1.70
C GLN A 67 4.69 -12.82 -1.12
N ALA A 68 5.15 -12.53 0.09
CA ALA A 68 4.89 -11.25 0.74
C ALA A 68 6.08 -10.80 1.60
N ASP A 69 6.29 -9.50 1.66
CA ASP A 69 7.26 -8.86 2.55
C ASP A 69 6.51 -8.26 3.74
N ILE A 70 6.94 -8.61 4.95
CA ILE A 70 6.35 -8.17 6.21
C ILE A 70 7.41 -7.52 7.09
N GLU A 71 7.05 -6.46 7.79
CA GLU A 71 7.86 -5.93 8.89
C GLU A 71 7.67 -6.77 10.16
N VAL A 72 8.78 -7.27 10.68
CA VAL A 72 8.82 -8.01 11.94
C VAL A 72 9.82 -7.36 12.88
N GLU A 73 9.55 -7.45 14.17
CA GLU A 73 10.43 -6.97 15.22
C GLU A 73 11.09 -8.16 15.91
N LEU A 74 12.42 -8.15 15.97
CA LEU A 74 13.18 -9.18 16.65
C LEU A 74 12.96 -9.07 18.17
N LEU A 75 12.36 -10.07 18.80
CA LEU A 75 12.21 -10.07 20.25
C LEU A 75 13.44 -10.67 20.94
N GLN A 76 13.90 -11.83 20.46
CA GLN A 76 14.99 -12.57 21.08
C GLN A 76 15.68 -13.49 20.08
N ILE A 77 16.99 -13.66 20.24
CA ILE A 77 17.77 -14.69 19.55
C ILE A 77 17.99 -15.85 20.53
N LEU A 78 17.61 -17.06 20.14
CA LEU A 78 17.83 -18.29 20.90
C LEU A 78 18.93 -19.08 20.21
N GLU A 79 20.13 -19.04 20.78
CA GLU A 79 21.30 -19.73 20.22
C GLU A 79 21.03 -21.23 20.05
N GLY A 80 21.23 -21.75 18.83
CA GLY A 80 20.98 -23.15 18.48
C GLY A 80 19.52 -23.51 18.18
N LEU A 81 18.55 -22.63 18.46
CA LEU A 81 17.12 -22.89 18.25
C LEU A 81 16.49 -21.99 17.18
N GLY A 82 16.94 -20.73 17.06
CA GLY A 82 16.49 -19.79 16.05
C GLY A 82 16.21 -18.40 16.59
N ILE A 83 15.27 -17.71 15.96
CA ILE A 83 14.96 -16.32 16.25
C ILE A 83 13.47 -16.17 16.58
N VAL A 84 13.15 -15.49 17.66
CA VAL A 84 11.76 -15.15 18.03
C VAL A 84 11.45 -13.76 17.49
N VAL A 85 10.46 -13.69 16.60
CA VAL A 85 10.03 -12.44 15.97
C VAL A 85 8.57 -12.12 16.29
N ARG A 86 8.26 -10.85 16.47
CA ARG A 86 6.90 -10.32 16.55
C ARG A 86 6.52 -9.74 15.20
N VAL A 87 5.36 -10.15 14.69
CA VAL A 87 4.83 -9.59 13.44
C VAL A 87 4.18 -8.25 13.74
N LEU A 88 4.57 -7.18 13.03
CA LEU A 88 3.99 -5.85 13.20
C LEU A 88 2.78 -5.63 12.29
N ASP A 89 2.80 -6.18 11.07
CA ASP A 89 1.68 -6.12 10.13
C ASP A 89 1.61 -7.39 9.25
N LEU A 90 0.51 -8.13 9.36
CA LEU A 90 0.29 -9.38 8.62
C LEU A 90 -0.19 -9.14 7.19
N GLY A 91 -0.84 -8.00 6.90
CA GLY A 91 -1.37 -7.66 5.59
C GLY A 91 -2.10 -8.82 4.88
N ILE A 92 -1.58 -9.23 3.72
CA ILE A 92 -2.14 -10.30 2.87
C ILE A 92 -1.99 -11.70 3.51
N LEU A 93 -1.10 -11.84 4.49
CA LEU A 93 -0.81 -13.09 5.20
C LEU A 93 -1.63 -13.26 6.49
N ASP A 94 -2.67 -12.44 6.67
CA ASP A 94 -3.63 -12.64 7.74
C ASP A 94 -4.23 -14.06 7.66
N PRO A 95 -4.11 -14.89 8.73
CA PRO A 95 -4.62 -16.25 8.73
C PRO A 95 -6.07 -16.40 8.23
N PRO A 96 -7.06 -15.55 8.58
CA PRO A 96 -8.41 -15.68 8.06
C PRO A 96 -8.53 -15.48 6.53
N SER A 97 -7.55 -14.83 5.90
CA SER A 97 -7.48 -14.58 4.45
C SER A 97 -6.78 -15.70 3.67
N LEU A 98 -6.11 -16.63 4.36
CA LEU A 98 -5.42 -17.76 3.74
C LEU A 98 -6.41 -18.91 3.44
N PRO A 99 -6.18 -19.75 2.41
CA PRO A 99 -7.04 -20.90 2.13
C PRO A 99 -6.97 -21.96 3.26
N MET A 100 -8.07 -22.69 3.48
CA MET A 100 -8.24 -23.71 4.55
C MET A 100 -7.59 -25.08 4.24
N LEU A 101 -6.83 -25.21 3.15
CA LEU A 101 -6.42 -26.53 2.66
C LEU A 101 -5.15 -27.04 3.35
N GLY A 102 -5.28 -28.15 4.09
CA GLY A 102 -4.18 -29.06 4.39
C GLY A 102 -4.25 -29.75 5.76
N THR A 103 -4.80 -30.96 5.81
CA THR A 103 -4.56 -31.94 6.89
C THR A 103 -3.16 -32.53 6.71
N GLY A 104 -2.13 -31.81 7.13
CA GLY A 104 -0.74 -32.27 7.11
C GLY A 104 -0.04 -31.90 8.41
N SER A 105 0.82 -32.79 8.91
CA SER A 105 1.67 -32.48 10.07
C SER A 105 2.59 -31.30 9.71
N PRO A 106 2.72 -30.26 10.55
CA PRO A 106 3.44 -29.05 10.21
C PRO A 106 4.91 -29.35 9.92
N THR A 107 5.37 -29.04 8.71
CA THR A 107 6.79 -29.17 8.35
C THR A 107 7.55 -27.88 8.64
N LEU A 108 8.79 -28.02 9.12
CA LEU A 108 9.61 -26.86 9.51
C LEU A 108 9.95 -25.98 8.28
N PRO A 109 9.79 -24.65 8.38
CA PRO A 109 10.13 -23.74 7.29
C PRO A 109 11.65 -23.66 7.07
N THR A 110 12.06 -23.41 5.83
CA THR A 110 13.47 -23.16 5.49
C THR A 110 13.76 -21.67 5.52
N VAL A 111 14.65 -21.22 6.41
CA VAL A 111 15.02 -19.80 6.55
C VAL A 111 16.41 -19.53 5.97
N ARG A 112 16.56 -18.51 5.13
CA ARG A 112 17.84 -18.05 4.57
C ARG A 112 18.03 -16.54 4.77
N PHE A 113 19.28 -16.14 5.01
CA PHE A 113 19.72 -14.74 5.12
C PHE A 113 20.53 -14.40 3.88
N GLU A 114 20.25 -13.25 3.26
CA GLU A 114 21.01 -12.79 2.10
C GLU A 114 21.40 -11.32 2.31
N ASN A 115 22.71 -11.07 2.34
CA ASN A 115 23.26 -9.72 2.33
C ASN A 115 23.52 -9.37 0.86
N SER A 116 23.06 -8.21 0.41
CA SER A 116 23.11 -7.81 -0.99
C SER A 116 24.54 -7.61 -1.50
N THR A 117 25.18 -8.68 -2.00
CA THR A 117 26.22 -8.63 -3.04
C THR A 117 26.43 -10.03 -3.64
N GLU A 118 26.40 -10.07 -4.97
CA GLU A 118 26.86 -11.14 -5.90
C GLU A 118 25.85 -12.18 -6.43
N THR A 119 25.50 -12.01 -7.70
CA THR A 119 25.30 -13.07 -8.72
C THR A 119 26.68 -13.33 -9.39
N PRO A 120 27.01 -14.46 -10.08
CA PRO A 120 26.11 -15.44 -10.71
C PRO A 120 26.55 -16.94 -10.72
N SER A 121 25.69 -17.80 -11.29
CA SER A 121 26.02 -18.92 -12.24
C SER A 121 25.55 -20.35 -11.87
N SER A 122 24.58 -20.82 -12.66
CA SER A 122 24.45 -22.13 -13.36
C SER A 122 24.04 -23.45 -12.66
N HIS A 123 23.41 -24.30 -13.49
CA HIS A 123 22.93 -25.70 -13.35
C HIS A 123 21.51 -25.86 -12.75
N SER A 124 20.52 -26.54 -13.35
CA SER A 124 20.24 -27.13 -14.67
C SER A 124 18.80 -27.68 -14.65
N CYS A 125 18.09 -27.63 -15.79
CA CYS A 125 16.78 -28.25 -16.13
C CYS A 125 16.82 -29.81 -16.03
N PRO A 126 15.72 -30.62 -16.16
CA PRO A 126 14.39 -30.37 -16.80
C PRO A 126 13.19 -30.94 -15.95
N GLU A 127 11.89 -30.87 -16.28
CA GLU A 127 11.16 -31.41 -17.44
C GLU A 127 9.62 -31.33 -17.19
N LYS A 128 8.83 -31.21 -18.29
CA LYS A 128 7.36 -31.44 -18.50
C LYS A 128 6.32 -30.27 -18.47
N ARG A 129 6.04 -29.79 -19.70
CA ARG A 129 4.79 -29.29 -20.37
C ARG A 129 3.44 -29.64 -19.71
N ALA A 130 2.30 -28.92 -19.81
CA ALA A 130 1.76 -27.72 -20.51
C ALA A 130 0.27 -27.55 -20.02
N PRO A 131 -0.56 -26.51 -20.34
CA PRO A 131 -0.37 -25.43 -21.31
C PRO A 131 -0.48 -24.00 -20.76
N GLU A 132 0.20 -23.11 -21.49
CA GLU A 132 0.33 -21.67 -21.28
C GLU A 132 -1.00 -20.93 -21.49
N ARG A 133 -1.35 -20.07 -20.53
CA ARG A 133 -1.97 -18.78 -20.84
C ARG A 133 -0.86 -17.74 -20.78
N THR A 134 -0.40 -17.37 -21.96
CA THR A 134 0.56 -16.30 -22.22
C THR A 134 0.04 -14.98 -21.65
N HIS A 135 0.52 -14.60 -20.48
CA HIS A 135 0.80 -13.20 -20.21
C HIS A 135 2.31 -13.07 -20.33
N ASP A 136 2.75 -12.77 -21.57
CA ASP A 136 4.10 -12.33 -21.84
C ASP A 136 4.46 -11.23 -20.84
N SER A 137 5.34 -11.59 -19.91
CA SER A 137 6.17 -10.62 -19.21
C SER A 137 7.15 -10.05 -20.24
N ALA A 138 6.66 -9.09 -21.02
CA ALA A 138 7.50 -8.23 -21.83
C ALA A 138 8.35 -7.39 -20.85
N VAL A 139 9.56 -7.86 -20.58
CA VAL A 139 10.66 -7.04 -20.08
C VAL A 139 11.01 -6.08 -21.22
N GLY A 140 10.29 -4.97 -21.30
CA GLY A 140 10.44 -3.97 -22.35
C GLY A 140 9.93 -2.62 -21.87
N SER A 141 10.83 -1.80 -21.31
CA SER A 141 10.59 -0.41 -20.89
C SER A 141 9.39 -0.23 -19.95
N SER A 142 9.64 -0.28 -18.63
CA SER A 142 8.65 0.01 -17.60
C SER A 142 7.84 1.26 -17.96
N ALA A 143 6.50 1.17 -18.00
CA ALA A 143 5.59 2.28 -18.33
C ALA A 143 5.83 3.55 -17.49
N LEU A 144 6.54 3.42 -16.36
CA LEU A 144 7.02 4.51 -15.50
C LEU A 144 8.04 5.43 -16.20
N SER A 145 8.79 4.92 -17.18
CA SER A 145 9.81 5.65 -17.92
C SER A 145 9.26 6.36 -19.16
N TRP A 146 7.99 6.13 -19.52
CA TRP A 146 7.42 6.72 -20.73
C TRP A 146 7.11 8.20 -20.55
N SER A 147 7.24 8.96 -21.64
CA SER A 147 6.73 10.33 -21.72
C SER A 147 5.22 10.37 -21.51
N VAL A 148 4.70 11.48 -21.00
CA VAL A 148 3.27 11.65 -20.69
C VAL A 148 2.39 11.42 -21.92
N ASP A 149 2.81 11.88 -23.09
CA ASP A 149 2.06 11.73 -24.34
C ASP A 149 1.95 10.26 -24.75
N LYS A 150 3.08 9.54 -24.70
CA LYS A 150 3.12 8.11 -24.96
C LYS A 150 2.27 7.33 -23.96
N LEU A 151 2.39 7.66 -22.67
CA LEU A 151 1.61 7.03 -21.61
C LEU A 151 0.11 7.28 -21.77
N THR A 152 -0.29 8.47 -22.24
CA THR A 152 -1.70 8.79 -22.51
C THR A 152 -2.23 8.00 -23.70
N ALA A 153 -1.45 7.87 -24.78
CA ALA A 153 -1.84 7.13 -25.97
C ALA A 153 -1.95 5.61 -25.71
N GLU A 154 -1.03 5.06 -24.93
CA GLU A 154 -0.97 3.63 -24.62
C GLU A 154 -1.76 3.24 -23.36
N TRP A 155 -2.42 4.19 -22.68
CA TRP A 155 -3.06 3.94 -21.39
C TRP A 155 -4.05 2.77 -21.44
N ASP A 156 -4.87 2.73 -22.48
CA ASP A 156 -5.90 1.70 -22.66
C ASP A 156 -5.31 0.34 -23.05
N ASN A 157 -4.10 0.31 -23.61
CA ASN A 157 -3.39 -0.92 -23.97
C ASN A 157 -2.63 -1.52 -22.78
N LEU A 158 -2.35 -0.73 -21.74
CA LEU A 158 -1.68 -1.22 -20.52
C LEU A 158 -2.56 -2.22 -19.75
N GLY A 159 -1.94 -3.27 -19.24
CA GLY A 159 -2.60 -4.20 -18.33
C GLY A 159 -2.91 -3.56 -16.98
N THR A 160 -3.93 -4.05 -16.26
CA THR A 160 -4.35 -3.51 -14.96
C THR A 160 -3.20 -3.39 -13.96
N ALA A 161 -2.30 -4.38 -13.91
CA ALA A 161 -1.15 -4.38 -13.02
C ALA A 161 -0.13 -3.26 -13.34
N GLU A 162 0.05 -2.91 -14.62
CA GLU A 162 0.91 -1.80 -15.04
C GLU A 162 0.29 -0.46 -14.69
N ARG A 163 -1.02 -0.29 -14.93
CA ARG A 163 -1.71 0.93 -14.55
C ARG A 163 -1.67 1.17 -13.03
N ILE A 164 -1.77 0.11 -12.22
CA ILE A 164 -1.59 0.18 -10.76
C ILE A 164 -0.16 0.63 -10.41
N ARG A 165 0.87 0.06 -11.07
CA ARG A 165 2.26 0.49 -10.88
C ARG A 165 2.45 1.97 -11.21
N VAL A 166 1.86 2.44 -12.31
CA VAL A 166 1.89 3.85 -12.72
C VAL A 166 1.19 4.74 -11.70
N ALA A 167 0.05 4.34 -11.14
CA ALA A 167 -0.62 5.12 -10.10
C ALA A 167 0.22 5.23 -8.80
N ARG A 168 0.87 4.13 -8.40
CA ARG A 168 1.62 4.06 -7.13
C ARG A 168 2.98 4.74 -7.18
N TYR A 169 3.69 4.64 -8.30
CA TYR A 169 5.08 5.09 -8.45
C TYR A 169 5.29 6.13 -9.56
N GLY A 170 4.23 6.51 -10.27
CA GLY A 170 4.31 7.47 -11.37
C GLY A 170 4.67 8.89 -10.90
N ASN A 171 5.35 9.59 -11.81
CA ASN A 171 5.60 11.02 -11.69
C ASN A 171 4.29 11.85 -11.79
N ARG A 172 4.36 13.16 -11.54
CA ARG A 172 3.18 14.06 -11.59
C ARG A 172 2.42 13.98 -12.92
N GLY A 173 3.13 13.90 -14.03
CA GLY A 173 2.52 13.80 -15.36
C GLY A 173 1.73 12.50 -15.53
N ALA A 174 2.33 11.38 -15.12
CA ALA A 174 1.71 10.06 -15.16
C ALA A 174 0.47 9.95 -14.27
N ARG A 175 0.52 10.54 -13.07
CA ARG A 175 -0.67 10.64 -12.19
C ARG A 175 -1.78 11.48 -12.81
N GLY A 176 -1.41 12.53 -13.56
CA GLY A 176 -2.36 13.30 -14.36
C GLY A 176 -3.08 12.45 -15.42
N VAL A 177 -2.39 11.47 -16.03
CA VAL A 177 -3.02 10.49 -16.95
C VAL A 177 -4.01 9.62 -16.18
N VAL A 178 -3.59 9.08 -15.03
CA VAL A 178 -4.46 8.25 -14.17
C VAL A 178 -5.74 9.00 -13.78
N LEU A 179 -5.65 10.28 -13.40
CA LEU A 179 -6.80 11.09 -13.03
C LEU A 179 -7.82 11.26 -14.17
N ARG A 180 -7.36 11.25 -15.42
CA ARG A 180 -8.22 11.32 -16.61
C ARG A 180 -8.88 9.99 -16.97
N SER A 181 -8.28 8.85 -16.60
CA SER A 181 -8.71 7.55 -17.12
C SER A 181 -9.99 6.96 -16.50
N ASN A 182 -10.62 7.62 -15.54
CA ASN A 182 -11.90 7.23 -14.93
C ASN A 182 -11.98 5.78 -14.38
N ASP A 183 -10.83 5.16 -14.09
CA ASP A 183 -10.74 3.79 -13.58
C ASP A 183 -10.84 3.75 -12.05
N ARG A 184 -11.97 3.23 -11.53
CA ARG A 184 -12.28 3.26 -10.08
C ARG A 184 -11.28 2.49 -9.22
N THR A 185 -10.83 1.35 -9.72
CA THR A 185 -9.89 0.44 -9.03
C THR A 185 -8.52 1.10 -8.88
N ILE A 186 -8.12 1.96 -9.83
CA ILE A 186 -6.79 2.56 -9.88
C ILE A 186 -6.70 3.77 -8.94
N PHE A 187 -7.79 4.51 -8.76
CA PHE A 187 -7.81 5.67 -7.87
C PHE A 187 -7.49 5.35 -6.41
N SER A 188 -7.87 4.16 -5.91
CA SER A 188 -7.51 3.75 -4.54
C SER A 188 -5.99 3.57 -4.38
N HIS A 189 -5.33 3.06 -5.42
CA HIS A 189 -3.87 2.91 -5.48
C HIS A 189 -3.16 4.26 -5.65
N LEU A 190 -3.76 5.21 -6.36
CA LEU A 190 -3.23 6.58 -6.48
C LEU A 190 -3.09 7.26 -5.10
N LEU A 191 -4.05 7.03 -4.19
CA LEU A 191 -3.97 7.52 -2.80
C LEU A 191 -2.85 6.87 -1.96
N THR A 192 -2.20 5.80 -2.43
CA THR A 192 -1.04 5.19 -1.76
C THR A 192 0.29 5.77 -2.21
N ASN A 193 0.29 6.67 -3.20
CA ASN A 193 1.49 7.31 -3.70
C ASN A 193 2.03 8.33 -2.67
N PRO A 194 3.31 8.25 -2.25
CA PRO A 194 3.88 9.15 -1.25
C PRO A 194 4.03 10.61 -1.74
N HIS A 195 4.03 10.82 -3.06
CA HIS A 195 4.22 12.15 -3.67
C HIS A 195 2.92 12.74 -4.23
N ILE A 196 1.77 12.30 -3.73
CA ILE A 196 0.48 12.85 -4.13
C ILE A 196 0.31 14.29 -3.60
N SER A 197 -0.10 15.19 -4.49
CA SER A 197 -0.32 16.59 -4.18
C SER A 197 -1.77 16.85 -3.73
N THR A 198 -1.96 17.94 -2.98
CA THR A 198 -3.28 18.36 -2.51
C THR A 198 -4.24 18.70 -3.65
N GLU A 199 -3.73 19.21 -4.78
CA GLU A 199 -4.50 19.50 -6.00
C GLU A 199 -5.07 18.22 -6.64
N GLU A 200 -4.24 17.17 -6.72
CA GLU A 200 -4.64 15.85 -7.23
C GLU A 200 -5.71 15.23 -6.32
N ILE A 201 -5.58 15.39 -5.00
CA ILE A 201 -6.57 14.91 -4.02
C ILE A 201 -7.88 15.70 -4.13
N ALA A 202 -7.82 17.02 -4.33
CA ALA A 202 -9.02 17.83 -4.55
C ALA A 202 -9.78 17.37 -5.80
N SER A 203 -9.05 17.01 -6.86
CA SER A 203 -9.62 16.45 -8.09
C SER A 203 -10.27 15.08 -7.84
N LEU A 204 -9.61 14.19 -7.08
CA LEU A 204 -10.16 12.89 -6.70
C LEU A 204 -11.40 13.01 -5.82
N ALA A 205 -11.39 13.91 -4.84
CA ALA A 205 -12.51 14.16 -3.94
C ALA A 205 -13.77 14.60 -4.69
N GLY A 206 -13.62 15.35 -5.78
CA GLY A 206 -14.73 15.78 -6.64
C GLY A 206 -15.20 14.71 -7.63
N ASN A 207 -14.44 13.63 -7.80
CA ASN A 207 -14.75 12.62 -8.80
C ASN A 207 -15.88 11.70 -8.34
N ALA A 208 -16.97 11.68 -9.10
CA ALA A 208 -18.12 10.81 -8.84
C ALA A 208 -17.81 9.32 -9.11
N ALA A 209 -16.74 8.98 -9.82
CA ALA A 209 -16.33 7.60 -10.07
C ALA A 209 -15.63 6.96 -8.86
N LEU A 210 -15.08 7.75 -7.93
CA LEU A 210 -14.31 7.25 -6.79
C LEU A 210 -15.13 6.29 -5.90
N ASP A 211 -14.48 5.31 -5.30
CA ASP A 211 -15.11 4.36 -4.38
C ASP A 211 -15.40 5.01 -3.01
N PRO A 212 -16.52 4.69 -2.33
CA PRO A 212 -16.79 5.22 -1.00
C PRO A 212 -15.66 4.95 0.00
N ALA A 213 -15.01 3.77 -0.03
CA ALA A 213 -13.91 3.47 0.90
C ALA A 213 -12.71 4.41 0.70
N ALA A 214 -12.40 4.74 -0.56
CA ALA A 214 -11.36 5.71 -0.89
C ALA A 214 -11.75 7.13 -0.43
N LEU A 215 -13.00 7.54 -0.59
CA LEU A 215 -13.50 8.82 -0.07
C LEU A 215 -13.37 8.91 1.46
N ARG A 216 -13.70 7.84 2.18
CA ARG A 216 -13.52 7.77 3.65
C ARG A 216 -12.06 7.92 4.04
N ARG A 217 -11.16 7.23 3.33
CA ARG A 217 -9.72 7.35 3.55
C ARG A 217 -9.25 8.79 3.38
N ILE A 218 -9.78 9.51 2.38
CA ILE A 218 -9.50 10.95 2.23
C ILE A 218 -10.05 11.75 3.40
N ALA A 219 -11.29 11.48 3.80
CA ALA A 219 -11.93 12.17 4.90
C ALA A 219 -11.27 11.91 6.27
N MET A 220 -10.52 10.82 6.45
CA MET A 220 -9.82 10.50 7.71
C MET A 220 -8.44 11.17 7.83
N SER A 221 -7.83 11.59 6.71
CA SER A 221 -6.50 12.23 6.73
C SER A 221 -6.57 13.69 7.13
N THR A 222 -5.92 14.06 8.23
CA THR A 222 -5.84 15.45 8.70
C THR A 222 -5.07 16.36 7.76
N ASP A 223 -4.08 15.83 7.04
CA ASP A 223 -3.22 16.62 6.14
C ASP A 223 -4.01 17.13 4.95
N TRP A 224 -4.88 16.29 4.38
CA TRP A 224 -5.69 16.63 3.22
C TRP A 224 -6.87 17.52 3.58
N LEU A 225 -7.43 17.36 4.79
CA LEU A 225 -8.51 18.20 5.30
C LEU A 225 -8.11 19.65 5.60
N ARG A 226 -6.80 19.95 5.66
CA ARG A 226 -6.31 21.33 5.81
C ARG A 226 -6.71 22.22 4.63
N SER A 227 -6.88 21.64 3.44
CA SER A 227 -7.35 22.37 2.27
C SER A 227 -8.87 22.47 2.24
N ALA A 228 -9.39 23.70 2.31
CA ALA A 228 -10.82 23.98 2.19
C ALA A 228 -11.41 23.46 0.86
N GLU A 229 -10.60 23.43 -0.21
CA GLU A 229 -11.03 22.91 -1.51
C GLU A 229 -11.28 21.40 -1.49
N VAL A 230 -10.40 20.63 -0.85
CA VAL A 230 -10.58 19.18 -0.68
C VAL A 230 -11.86 18.91 0.11
N VAL A 231 -12.05 19.61 1.23
CA VAL A 231 -13.25 19.46 2.08
C VAL A 231 -14.51 19.82 1.32
N ARG A 232 -14.51 20.92 0.56
CA ARG A 232 -15.63 21.34 -0.28
C ARG A 232 -15.99 20.29 -1.33
N ASN A 233 -14.99 19.74 -2.02
CA ASN A 233 -15.21 18.73 -3.05
C ASN A 233 -15.73 17.41 -2.46
N LEU A 234 -15.22 16.98 -1.30
CA LEU A 234 -15.73 15.82 -0.56
C LEU A 234 -17.20 15.99 -0.16
N VAL A 235 -17.57 17.16 0.37
CA VAL A 235 -18.94 17.48 0.81
C VAL A 235 -19.92 17.50 -0.37
N CYS A 236 -19.47 17.92 -1.55
CA CYS A 236 -20.27 17.86 -2.77
C CYS A 236 -20.38 16.45 -3.37
N ASN A 237 -19.52 15.49 -2.97
CA ASN A 237 -19.48 14.19 -3.62
C ASN A 237 -20.69 13.32 -3.27
N PRO A 238 -21.38 12.75 -4.27
CA PRO A 238 -22.55 11.94 -4.02
C PRO A 238 -22.29 10.61 -3.27
N LYS A 239 -21.09 10.07 -3.31
CA LYS A 239 -20.83 8.75 -2.72
C LYS A 239 -20.44 8.82 -1.25
N LEU A 240 -20.22 10.01 -0.71
CA LEU A 240 -19.90 10.20 0.68
C LEU A 240 -21.18 10.09 1.55
N PRO A 241 -21.18 9.26 2.61
CA PRO A 241 -22.34 9.11 3.47
C PRO A 241 -22.56 10.38 4.32
N MET A 242 -23.82 10.71 4.60
CA MET A 242 -24.20 11.93 5.32
C MET A 242 -23.50 12.15 6.68
N PRO A 243 -23.24 11.13 7.52
CA PRO A 243 -22.54 11.33 8.79
C PRO A 243 -21.13 11.92 8.62
N GLU A 244 -20.42 11.52 7.57
CA GLU A 244 -19.10 12.06 7.26
C GLU A 244 -19.21 13.48 6.71
N VAL A 245 -20.19 13.74 5.85
CA VAL A 245 -20.47 15.08 5.32
C VAL A 245 -20.73 16.06 6.46
N GLU A 246 -21.56 15.71 7.44
CA GLU A 246 -21.84 16.57 8.59
C GLU A 246 -20.60 16.87 9.43
N ARG A 247 -19.68 15.90 9.56
CA ARG A 247 -18.39 16.12 10.23
C ARG A 247 -17.52 17.10 9.45
N LEU A 248 -17.45 16.97 8.13
CA LEU A 248 -16.67 17.84 7.26
C LEU A 248 -17.23 19.27 7.21
N ILE A 249 -18.55 19.44 7.22
CA ILE A 249 -19.22 20.76 7.27
C ILE A 249 -18.80 21.55 8.53
N ARG A 250 -18.54 20.88 9.66
CA ARG A 250 -18.08 21.53 10.89
C ARG A 250 -16.67 22.12 10.79
N LEU A 251 -15.84 21.58 9.90
CA LEU A 251 -14.46 22.06 9.67
C LEU A 251 -14.41 23.29 8.75
N LEU A 252 -15.47 23.56 7.99
CA LEU A 252 -15.51 24.67 7.05
C LEU A 252 -15.80 26.02 7.74
N SER A 253 -15.18 27.07 7.22
CA SER A 253 -15.45 28.46 7.62
C SER A 253 -16.84 28.91 7.16
N ARG A 254 -17.35 29.99 7.77
CA ARG A 254 -18.66 30.56 7.42
C ARG A 254 -18.73 30.95 5.94
N ASP A 255 -17.68 31.54 5.39
CA ASP A 255 -17.63 31.96 3.99
C ASP A 255 -17.72 30.76 3.03
N GLU A 256 -17.03 29.67 3.33
CA GLU A 256 -17.12 28.43 2.53
C GLU A 256 -18.52 27.80 2.62
N LEU A 257 -19.18 27.86 3.77
CA LEU A 257 -20.55 27.38 3.90
C LEU A 257 -21.54 28.20 3.06
N VAL A 258 -21.38 29.52 3.02
CA VAL A 258 -22.21 30.39 2.16
C VAL A 258 -21.95 30.07 0.68
N ARG A 259 -20.69 29.85 0.30
CA ARG A 259 -20.32 29.40 -1.06
C ARG A 259 -20.97 28.06 -1.42
N LEU A 260 -20.92 27.08 -0.51
CA LEU A 260 -21.53 25.77 -0.69
C LEU A 260 -23.05 25.85 -0.82
N ALA A 261 -23.73 26.65 0.00
CA ALA A 261 -25.17 26.82 -0.03
C ALA A 261 -25.66 27.39 -1.37
N LYS A 262 -24.90 28.34 -1.95
CA LYS A 262 -25.19 28.93 -3.27
C LYS A 262 -24.83 28.00 -4.44
N SER A 263 -23.90 27.08 -4.24
CA SER A 263 -23.41 26.20 -5.30
C SER A 263 -24.49 25.21 -5.81
N GLY A 264 -24.53 24.98 -7.13
CA GLY A 264 -25.38 23.96 -7.75
C GLY A 264 -24.84 22.52 -7.62
N ARG A 265 -23.60 22.36 -7.15
CA ARG A 265 -22.91 21.05 -7.08
C ARG A 265 -23.34 20.21 -5.87
N ALA A 266 -23.80 20.84 -4.80
CA ALA A 266 -24.23 20.16 -3.59
C ALA A 266 -25.67 19.62 -3.70
N ARG A 267 -25.89 18.41 -3.15
CA ARG A 267 -27.22 17.78 -3.05
C ARG A 267 -28.11 18.49 -2.06
N ALA A 268 -29.42 18.26 -2.15
CA ALA A 268 -30.42 18.86 -1.25
C ALA A 268 -30.14 18.58 0.24
N SER A 269 -29.79 17.34 0.60
CA SER A 269 -29.46 16.95 1.98
C SER A 269 -28.24 17.72 2.53
N VAL A 270 -27.23 17.93 1.69
CA VAL A 270 -26.02 18.70 2.04
C VAL A 270 -26.39 20.17 2.25
N LYS A 271 -27.20 20.76 1.36
CA LYS A 271 -27.68 22.15 1.49
C LYS A 271 -28.47 22.36 2.79
N GLN A 272 -29.32 21.40 3.17
CA GLN A 272 -30.06 21.44 4.44
C GLN A 272 -29.10 21.41 5.65
N ALA A 273 -28.10 20.52 5.64
CA ALA A 273 -27.10 20.42 6.71
C ALA A 273 -26.26 21.72 6.83
N VAL A 274 -25.86 22.30 5.70
CA VAL A 274 -25.14 23.59 5.67
C VAL A 274 -25.99 24.73 6.21
N ALA A 275 -27.26 24.83 5.79
CA ALA A 275 -28.19 25.85 6.29
C ALA A 275 -28.42 25.73 7.81
N LYS A 276 -28.51 24.50 8.34
CA LYS A 276 -28.60 24.25 9.78
C LYS A 276 -27.34 24.74 10.51
N ARG A 277 -26.15 24.51 9.97
CA ARG A 277 -24.89 25.01 10.55
C ARG A 277 -24.85 26.54 10.53
N LEU A 278 -25.18 27.17 9.40
CA LEU A 278 -25.16 28.64 9.30
C LEU A 278 -26.04 29.31 10.36
N LYS A 279 -27.27 28.82 10.56
CA LYS A 279 -28.16 29.31 11.64
C LYS A 279 -27.60 29.07 13.04
N ALA A 280 -26.93 27.94 13.26
CA ALA A 280 -26.30 27.62 14.54
C ALA A 280 -25.07 28.48 14.83
N SER A 281 -24.36 28.96 13.80
CA SER A 281 -23.23 29.89 13.96
C SER A 281 -23.64 31.35 14.17
N GLU A 282 -24.91 31.68 13.97
CA GLU A 282 -25.48 33.03 14.16
C GLU A 282 -26.11 33.22 15.54
N ARG A 283 -26.27 32.13 16.30
CA ARG A 283 -26.71 32.12 17.70
C ARG A 283 -25.51 32.10 18.63
#